data_AF-A0A3P3CXS1-F1
#
_entry.id   AF-A0A3P3CXS1-F1
#
_cell.length_a   1.000
_cell.length_b   1.000
_cell.length_c   1.000
_cell.angle_alpha   90.00
_cell.angle_beta   90.00
_cell.angle_gamma   90.00
#
_symmetry.space_group_name_H-M   'P 1'
#
loop_
_entity.id
_entity.type
_entity.pdbx_description
1 polymer ?
#
loop_
_entity_poly.entity_id
_entity_poly.type
_entity_poly.pdbx_seq_one_letter_code
_entity_poly.pdbx_strand_id
1 'polypeptide(L)'
;MVFRPEAGRTLPDETIVTLRAYTTKRAQLVEMRKRLRAQSSARRKQDSPAEIMARDQDLPERMDAQIKGIEDQIRIMILNADTLRDDDRLLQSVPGIGPVCSGLLIAEMSEPGSMTAAQAAAMAGLAPISHDSGALKGRRMIA
;
A
#
# COMPACT_ATOMS: atom_id res chain seq x y z
N MET A 1 31.98 14.85 18.75
CA MET A 1 30.96 13.77 18.67
C MET A 1 30.66 13.55 17.20
N VAL A 2 31.09 12.42 16.62
CA VAL A 2 30.98 12.16 15.17
C VAL A 2 29.57 11.67 14.88
N PHE A 3 28.78 12.46 14.14
CA PHE A 3 27.50 12.03 13.58
C PHE A 3 27.76 10.84 12.64
N ARG A 4 27.28 9.65 13.02
CA ARG A 4 27.35 8.42 12.21
C ARG A 4 25.94 8.11 11.70
N PRO A 5 25.52 8.65 10.53
CA PRO A 5 24.18 8.46 10.00
C PRO A 5 23.82 6.99 9.70
N GLU A 6 24.83 6.11 9.68
CA GLU A 6 24.70 4.69 9.36
C GLU A 6 24.70 3.76 10.59
N ALA A 7 24.86 4.29 11.81
CA ALA A 7 24.88 3.45 13.01
C ALA A 7 23.47 2.93 13.33
N GLY A 8 23.19 1.68 12.92
CA GLY A 8 21.92 0.98 13.20
C GLY A 8 20.99 0.84 12.00
N ARG A 9 21.37 1.28 10.80
CA ARG A 9 20.62 1.03 9.57
C ARG A 9 21.10 -0.27 8.92
N THR A 10 20.38 -1.37 9.12
CA THR A 10 20.52 -2.54 8.26
C THR A 10 19.78 -2.27 6.95
N LEU A 11 20.40 -2.61 5.82
CA LEU A 11 19.70 -2.55 4.54
C LEU A 11 18.48 -3.49 4.62
N PRO A 12 17.29 -3.07 4.14
CA PRO A 12 16.15 -3.96 4.09
C PRO A 12 16.49 -5.17 3.22
N ASP A 13 15.94 -6.34 3.60
CA ASP A 13 16.06 -7.55 2.79
C ASP A 13 15.68 -7.26 1.32
N GLU A 14 16.46 -7.77 0.38
CA GLU A 14 16.27 -7.56 -1.07
C GLU A 14 14.86 -7.98 -1.51
N THR A 15 14.32 -9.03 -0.88
CA THR A 15 12.95 -9.49 -1.04
C THR A 15 11.93 -8.40 -0.72
N ILE A 16 12.12 -7.70 0.42
CA ILE A 16 11.24 -6.60 0.87
C ILE A 16 11.34 -5.39 -0.06
N VAL A 17 12.56 -5.02 -0.49
CA VAL A 17 12.76 -3.92 -1.44
C VAL A 17 12.02 -4.19 -2.74
N THR A 18 12.14 -5.42 -3.24
CA THR A 18 11.44 -5.85 -4.44
C THR A 18 9.94 -5.85 -4.22
N LEU A 19 9.45 -6.39 -3.10
CA LEU A 19 8.03 -6.44 -2.75
C LEU A 19 7.42 -5.03 -2.71
N ARG A 20 8.12 -4.04 -2.12
CA ARG A 20 7.73 -2.62 -2.13
C ARG A 20 7.60 -2.05 -3.54
N ALA A 21 8.48 -2.41 -4.46
CA ALA A 21 8.38 -1.97 -5.85
C ALA A 21 7.11 -2.52 -6.54
N TYR A 22 6.78 -3.78 -6.29
CA TYR A 22 5.56 -4.41 -6.84
C TYR A 22 4.28 -3.80 -6.23
N THR A 23 4.22 -3.58 -4.91
CA THR A 23 3.06 -2.96 -4.26
C THR A 23 2.86 -1.52 -4.74
N THR A 24 3.94 -0.75 -4.89
CA THR A 24 3.91 0.60 -5.47
C THR A 24 3.38 0.57 -6.89
N LYS A 25 3.88 -0.35 -7.73
CA LYS A 25 3.41 -0.47 -9.12
C LYS A 25 1.93 -0.85 -9.19
N ARG A 26 1.47 -1.77 -8.33
CA ARG A 26 0.05 -2.11 -8.20
C ARG A 26 -0.80 -0.87 -7.92
N ALA A 27 -0.40 -0.07 -6.92
CA ALA A 27 -1.11 1.15 -6.55
C ALA A 27 -1.23 2.13 -7.73
N GLN A 28 -0.15 2.33 -8.50
CA GLN A 28 -0.16 3.15 -9.70
C GLN A 28 -1.16 2.66 -10.75
N LEU A 29 -1.20 1.35 -11.02
CA LEU A 29 -2.14 0.78 -12.00
C LEU A 29 -3.60 0.89 -11.54
N VAL A 30 -3.86 0.65 -10.25
CA VAL A 30 -5.19 0.81 -9.65
C VAL A 30 -5.70 2.24 -9.81
N GLU A 31 -4.85 3.24 -9.53
CA GLU A 31 -5.21 4.65 -9.69
C GLU A 31 -5.43 5.05 -11.15
N MET A 32 -4.58 4.56 -12.07
CA MET A 32 -4.77 4.81 -13.50
C MET A 32 -6.09 4.20 -14.01
N ARG A 33 -6.38 2.95 -13.62
CA ARG A 33 -7.64 2.28 -13.94
C ARG A 33 -8.84 3.05 -13.40
N LYS A 34 -8.77 3.52 -12.15
CA LYS A 34 -9.82 4.33 -11.51
C LYS A 34 -10.08 5.61 -12.29
N ARG A 35 -9.02 6.31 -12.71
CA ARG A 35 -9.11 7.52 -13.54
C ARG A 35 -9.79 7.23 -14.88
N LEU A 36 -9.39 6.18 -15.57
CA LEU A 36 -9.97 5.80 -16.86
C LEU A 36 -11.46 5.45 -16.73
N ARG A 37 -11.85 4.67 -15.70
CA ARG A 37 -13.25 4.35 -15.44
C ARG A 37 -14.09 5.61 -15.13
N ALA A 38 -13.53 6.58 -14.41
CA ALA A 38 -14.18 7.86 -14.16
C ALA A 38 -14.36 8.69 -15.44
N GLN A 39 -13.37 8.68 -16.35
CA GLN A 39 -13.49 9.35 -17.65
C GLN A 39 -14.56 8.68 -18.54
N SER A 40 -14.57 7.35 -18.59
CA SER A 40 -15.58 6.59 -19.33
C SER A 40 -16.98 6.87 -18.79
N SER A 41 -17.17 6.87 -17.46
CA SER A 41 -18.48 7.15 -16.86
C SER A 41 -18.96 8.58 -17.12
N ALA A 42 -18.06 9.56 -17.22
CA ALA A 42 -18.39 10.92 -17.61
C ALA A 42 -18.83 11.01 -19.09
N ARG A 43 -18.12 10.33 -20.00
CA ARG A 43 -18.48 10.29 -21.44
C ARG A 43 -19.82 9.60 -21.71
N ARG A 44 -20.14 8.56 -20.95
CA ARG A 44 -21.46 7.89 -21.04
C ARG A 44 -22.63 8.84 -20.75
N LYS A 45 -22.42 9.87 -19.92
CA LYS A 45 -23.45 10.90 -19.65
C LYS A 45 -23.61 11.92 -20.79
N GLN A 46 -22.67 11.97 -21.72
CA GLN A 46 -22.64 12.92 -22.84
C GLN A 46 -23.12 12.30 -24.17
N ASP A 47 -23.75 11.11 -24.12
CA ASP A 47 -24.27 10.39 -25.28
C ASP A 47 -23.23 10.20 -26.41
N SER A 48 -22.02 9.81 -26.00
CA SER A 48 -20.90 9.56 -26.92
C SER A 48 -21.18 8.36 -27.86
N PRO A 49 -20.62 8.33 -29.08
CA PRO A 49 -20.79 7.22 -30.01
C PRO A 49 -20.37 5.86 -29.43
N ALA A 50 -21.12 4.80 -29.76
CA ALA A 50 -20.91 3.45 -29.22
C ALA A 50 -19.49 2.90 -29.47
N GLU A 51 -18.88 3.22 -30.61
CA GLU A 51 -17.51 2.82 -30.93
C GLU A 51 -16.48 3.39 -29.94
N ILE A 52 -16.67 4.65 -29.51
CA ILE A 52 -15.81 5.30 -28.51
C ILE A 52 -16.04 4.67 -27.13
N MET A 53 -17.29 4.37 -26.78
CA MET A 53 -17.62 3.71 -25.52
C MET A 53 -17.04 2.30 -25.39
N ALA A 54 -16.90 1.58 -26.51
CA ALA A 54 -16.24 0.28 -26.55
C ALA A 54 -14.72 0.44 -26.34
N ARG A 55 -14.09 1.37 -27.05
CA ARG A 55 -12.65 1.67 -26.91
C ARG A 55 -12.26 2.14 -25.51
N ASP A 56 -13.16 2.84 -24.83
CA ASP A 56 -12.96 3.30 -23.45
C ASP A 56 -12.95 2.14 -22.42
N GLN A 57 -13.44 0.96 -22.77
CA GLN A 57 -13.46 -0.23 -21.89
C GLN A 57 -12.20 -1.09 -22.03
N ASP A 58 -11.61 -1.17 -23.22
CA ASP A 58 -10.42 -1.99 -23.51
C ASP A 58 -9.25 -1.69 -22.55
N LEU A 59 -8.99 -0.41 -22.26
CA LEU A 59 -7.81 -0.02 -21.47
C LEU A 59 -7.95 -0.32 -19.97
N PRO A 60 -9.07 0.02 -19.30
CA PRO A 60 -9.34 -0.46 -17.93
C PRO A 60 -9.24 -1.98 -17.77
N GLU A 61 -9.73 -2.76 -18.73
CA GLU A 61 -9.68 -4.22 -18.67
C GLU A 61 -8.24 -4.76 -18.77
N ARG A 62 -7.42 -4.15 -19.65
CA ARG A 62 -5.98 -4.46 -19.69
C ARG A 62 -5.29 -4.15 -18.37
N MET A 63 -5.68 -3.06 -17.70
CA MET A 63 -5.16 -2.73 -16.37
C MET A 63 -5.61 -3.74 -15.32
N ASP A 64 -6.85 -4.25 -15.38
CA ASP A 64 -7.31 -5.33 -14.50
C ASP A 64 -6.43 -6.57 -14.63
N ALA A 65 -6.10 -6.97 -15.86
CA ALA A 65 -5.21 -8.11 -16.11
C ALA A 65 -3.78 -7.86 -15.57
N GLN A 66 -3.23 -6.66 -15.77
CA GLN A 66 -1.91 -6.30 -15.25
C GLN A 66 -1.88 -6.25 -13.71
N ILE A 67 -2.93 -5.69 -13.08
CA ILE A 67 -3.06 -5.66 -11.62
C ILE A 67 -3.08 -7.09 -11.08
N LYS A 68 -3.88 -7.98 -11.68
CA LYS A 68 -3.93 -9.39 -11.28
C LYS A 68 -2.57 -10.06 -11.40
N GLY A 69 -1.87 -9.85 -12.53
CA GLY A 69 -0.52 -10.40 -12.72
C GLY A 69 0.46 -9.93 -11.64
N ILE A 70 0.41 -8.66 -11.24
CA ILE A 70 1.23 -8.14 -10.14
C ILE A 70 0.83 -8.73 -8.79
N GLU A 71 -0.46 -8.85 -8.50
CA GLU A 71 -0.96 -9.48 -7.27
C GLU A 71 -0.51 -10.94 -7.16
N ASP A 72 -0.51 -11.68 -8.27
CA ASP A 72 -0.01 -13.06 -8.33
C ASP A 72 1.52 -13.12 -8.07
N GLN A 73 2.31 -12.19 -8.63
CA GLN A 73 3.75 -12.12 -8.36
C GLN A 73 4.05 -11.79 -6.89
N ILE A 74 3.34 -10.82 -6.31
CA ILE A 74 3.44 -10.48 -4.88
C ILE A 74 3.16 -11.73 -4.03
N ARG A 75 2.09 -12.46 -4.36
CA ARG A 75 1.73 -13.69 -3.64
C ARG A 75 2.81 -14.75 -3.75
N ILE A 76 3.38 -14.98 -4.93
CA ILE A 76 4.47 -15.94 -5.14
C ILE A 76 5.69 -15.57 -4.30
N MET A 77 6.10 -14.30 -4.30
CA MET A 77 7.24 -13.82 -3.50
C MET A 77 7.03 -14.06 -2.01
N ILE A 78 5.84 -13.73 -1.48
CA ILE A 78 5.50 -13.95 -0.07
C ILE A 78 5.49 -15.45 0.25
N LEU A 79 4.88 -16.27 -0.59
CA LEU A 79 4.81 -17.70 -0.36
C LEU A 79 6.16 -18.41 -0.48
N ASN A 80 7.15 -17.84 -1.17
CA ASN A 80 8.48 -18.43 -1.32
C ASN A 80 9.44 -18.14 -0.16
N ALA A 81 9.12 -17.18 0.72
CA ALA A 81 9.92 -16.85 1.89
C ALA A 81 9.16 -17.27 3.16
N ASP A 82 9.70 -18.23 3.92
CA ASP A 82 8.98 -18.82 5.07
C ASP A 82 8.57 -17.78 6.12
N THR A 83 9.46 -16.82 6.44
CA THR A 83 9.16 -15.72 7.36
C THR A 83 8.01 -14.84 6.88
N LEU A 84 8.02 -14.45 5.59
CA LEU A 84 6.97 -13.61 5.01
C LEU A 84 5.64 -14.37 4.90
N ARG A 85 5.69 -15.68 4.66
CA ARG A 85 4.50 -16.55 4.63
C ARG A 85 3.83 -16.62 5.99
N ASP A 86 4.61 -16.73 7.06
CA ASP A 86 4.08 -16.73 8.43
C ASP A 86 3.48 -15.36 8.80
N ASP A 87 4.15 -14.26 8.45
CA ASP A 87 3.63 -12.91 8.65
C ASP A 87 2.33 -12.68 7.86
N ASP A 88 2.26 -13.12 6.61
CA ASP A 88 1.07 -13.02 5.77
C ASP A 88 -0.12 -13.79 6.36
N ARG A 89 0.13 -15.01 6.84
CA ARG A 89 -0.89 -15.82 7.52
C ARG A 89 -1.38 -15.15 8.79
N LEU A 90 -0.48 -14.59 9.60
CA LEU A 90 -0.82 -13.91 10.84
C LEU A 90 -1.65 -12.64 10.55
N LEU A 91 -1.24 -11.83 9.58
CA LEU A 91 -1.96 -10.61 9.20
C LEU A 91 -3.36 -10.93 8.68
N GLN A 92 -3.50 -11.93 7.81
CA GLN A 92 -4.81 -12.33 7.27
C GLN A 92 -5.73 -13.01 8.29
N SER A 93 -5.22 -13.40 9.47
CA SER A 93 -6.09 -13.87 10.57
C SER A 93 -6.98 -12.76 11.15
N VAL A 94 -6.62 -11.49 10.92
CA VAL A 94 -7.40 -10.33 11.36
C VAL A 94 -8.59 -10.13 10.42
N PRO A 95 -9.84 -10.06 10.93
CA PRO A 95 -11.01 -9.81 10.10
C PRO A 95 -10.88 -8.54 9.26
N GLY A 96 -11.06 -8.67 7.94
CA GLY A 96 -10.96 -7.56 6.99
C GLY A 96 -9.58 -7.35 6.36
N ILE A 97 -8.53 -8.05 6.81
CA ILE A 97 -7.22 -8.05 6.17
C ILE A 97 -7.16 -9.18 5.13
N GLY A 98 -7.09 -8.82 3.85
CA GLY A 98 -6.91 -9.77 2.75
C GLY A 98 -5.49 -9.73 2.15
N PRO A 99 -5.19 -10.59 1.15
CA PRO A 99 -3.85 -10.76 0.57
C PRO A 99 -3.19 -9.48 0.05
N VAL A 100 -4.01 -8.55 -0.47
CA VAL A 100 -3.53 -7.25 -0.94
C VAL A 100 -3.05 -6.38 0.23
N CYS A 101 -3.84 -6.34 1.30
CA CYS A 101 -3.53 -5.51 2.47
C CYS A 101 -2.36 -6.11 3.24
N SER A 102 -2.34 -7.42 3.44
CA SER A 102 -1.21 -8.09 4.10
C SER A 102 0.09 -7.92 3.30
N GLY A 103 0.06 -8.10 1.98
CA GLY A 103 1.23 -7.88 1.13
C GLY A 103 1.74 -6.43 1.17
N LEU A 104 0.85 -5.45 1.27
CA LEU A 104 1.23 -4.05 1.46
C LEU A 104 1.87 -3.81 2.85
N LEU A 105 1.27 -4.37 3.91
CA LEU A 105 1.80 -4.23 5.26
C LEU A 105 3.19 -4.88 5.40
N ILE A 106 3.39 -6.08 4.85
CA ILE A 106 4.71 -6.74 4.84
C ILE A 106 5.73 -5.91 4.07
N ALA A 107 5.33 -5.36 2.92
CA ALA A 107 6.22 -4.51 2.12
C ALA A 107 6.61 -3.25 2.90
N GLU A 108 5.66 -2.49 3.42
CA GLU A 108 5.92 -1.17 4.02
C GLU A 108 6.43 -1.27 5.47
N MET A 109 5.97 -2.26 6.23
CA MET A 109 6.23 -2.43 7.67
C MET A 109 6.98 -3.74 7.92
N SER A 110 8.21 -3.83 7.43
CA SER A 110 9.04 -5.05 7.48
C SER A 110 9.48 -5.52 8.88
N GLU A 111 8.98 -4.90 9.96
CA GLU A 111 9.24 -5.34 11.33
C GLU A 111 7.99 -5.27 12.25
N PRO A 112 6.88 -5.96 11.94
CA PRO A 112 5.67 -5.85 12.75
C PRO A 112 5.86 -6.34 14.19
N GLY A 113 6.77 -7.31 14.40
CA GLY A 113 7.02 -7.93 15.70
C GLY A 113 7.99 -7.17 16.62
N SER A 114 8.77 -6.21 16.11
CA SER A 114 9.69 -5.41 16.93
C SER A 114 9.06 -4.12 17.47
N MET A 115 7.89 -3.76 16.93
CA MET A 115 7.26 -2.46 17.16
C MET A 115 6.04 -2.57 18.08
N THR A 116 5.90 -1.60 18.98
CA THR A 116 4.66 -1.41 19.73
C THR A 116 3.54 -0.92 18.81
N ALA A 117 2.28 -1.17 19.18
CA ALA A 117 1.12 -0.67 18.43
C ALA A 117 1.15 0.85 18.22
N ALA A 118 1.66 1.61 19.20
CA ALA A 118 1.82 3.06 19.08
C ALA A 118 2.88 3.45 18.03
N GLN A 119 4.01 2.75 17.98
CA GLN A 119 5.04 2.97 16.95
C GLN A 119 4.54 2.59 15.56
N ALA A 120 3.84 1.46 15.44
CA ALA A 120 3.22 1.01 14.19
C ALA A 120 2.19 2.04 13.69
N ALA A 121 1.31 2.52 14.57
CA ALA A 121 0.35 3.57 14.25
C ALA A 121 1.05 4.88 13.84
N ALA A 122 2.13 5.27 14.53
CA ALA A 122 2.87 6.49 14.19
C ALA A 122 3.54 6.39 12.82
N MET A 123 4.15 5.24 12.51
CA MET A 123 4.76 4.96 11.20
C MET A 123 3.72 4.97 10.08
N ALA A 124 2.54 4.42 10.32
CA ALA A 124 1.42 4.43 9.38
C ALA A 124 0.71 5.80 9.26
N GLY A 125 1.10 6.80 10.06
CA GLY A 125 0.42 8.10 10.13
C GLY A 125 -0.97 8.04 10.77
N LEU A 126 -1.27 6.97 11.51
CA LEU A 126 -2.53 6.72 12.21
C LEU A 126 -2.49 7.10 13.70
N ALA A 127 -1.30 7.28 14.28
CA ALA A 127 -1.20 7.65 15.69
C ALA A 127 -1.70 9.09 15.90
N PRO A 128 -2.55 9.33 16.92
CA PRO A 128 -2.91 10.68 17.31
C PRO A 128 -1.68 11.39 17.89
N ILE A 129 -1.31 12.53 17.32
CA ILE A 129 -0.17 13.35 17.77
C ILE A 129 -0.72 14.64 18.37
N SER A 130 -0.43 14.88 19.65
CA SER A 130 -0.76 16.15 20.31
C SER A 130 0.07 17.29 19.71
N HIS A 131 -0.58 18.38 19.32
CA HIS A 131 0.06 19.61 18.79
C HIS A 131 0.67 20.48 19.90
N ASP A 132 1.55 19.91 20.73
CA ASP A 132 2.23 20.66 21.80
C ASP A 132 3.54 21.28 21.26
N SER A 133 3.42 22.29 20.40
CA SER A 133 4.56 23.14 20.05
C SER A 133 4.77 24.20 21.14
N GLY A 134 5.56 23.88 22.16
CA GLY A 134 6.00 24.86 23.17
C GLY A 134 4.99 25.20 24.27
N ALA A 135 4.93 26.49 24.67
CA ALA A 135 4.33 26.98 25.91
C ALA A 135 2.79 27.11 25.93
N LEU A 136 2.07 26.41 25.05
CA LEU A 136 0.62 26.53 24.96
C LEU A 136 -0.06 25.54 25.94
N LYS A 137 -0.38 26.02 27.15
CA LYS A 137 -1.30 25.32 28.07
C LYS A 137 -2.76 25.63 27.65
N GLY A 138 -3.16 25.15 26.47
CA GLY A 138 -4.50 25.29 25.92
C GLY A 138 -5.33 23.99 25.98
N ARG A 139 -6.60 24.07 25.57
CA ARG A 139 -7.56 22.95 25.57
C ARG A 139 -7.10 21.87 24.57
N ARG A 140 -6.96 20.63 25.06
CA ARG A 140 -6.49 19.49 24.27
C ARG A 140 -7.49 19.13 23.18
N MET A 141 -7.04 19.05 21.93
CA MET A 141 -7.79 18.47 20.82
C MET A 141 -6.93 17.44 20.09
N ILE A 142 -7.59 16.38 19.64
CA ILE A 142 -7.04 15.30 18.83
C ILE A 142 -7.39 15.63 17.38
N ALA A 143 -6.42 15.51 16.47
CA ALA A 143 -6.64 15.62 15.02
C ALA A 143 -7.11 14.28 14.45
#